data_AF-A0A484I856-F1
#
_entry.id   AF-A0A484I856-F1
#
_cell.length_a   1.000
_cell.length_b   1.000
_cell.length_c   1.000
_cell.angle_alpha   90.00
_cell.angle_beta   90.00
_cell.angle_gamma   90.00
#
_symmetry.space_group_name_H-M   'P 1'
#
loop_
_entity.id
_entity.type
_entity.pdbx_description
1 polymer ?
#
loop_
_entity_poly.entity_id
_entity_poly.type
_entity_poly.pdbx_seq_one_letter_code
_entity_poly.pdbx_strand_id
1 'polypeptide(L)'
;MILFILTERTSSVTDFHNFSNPSRHLKPIRLQPTFIIQENQQANKKTMRIQVDFSFFPNNLIPIITDSVELKQFLIEGNFITDDSVSDTNNSKTAIFEFHGSLKDFESLLRSILAKNSIEEYTITQDMERENTIAILRSGDLEQLKIFVCDFCSAVFHSEDEKYIHQRAHYFY
;
A
#
# COMPACT_ATOMS: atom_id res chain seq x y z
N MET A 1 38.14 20.95 -14.67
CA MET A 1 37.95 21.18 -16.13
C MET A 1 36.65 21.96 -16.28
N ILE A 2 36.76 23.14 -16.90
CA ILE A 2 35.80 24.26 -16.92
C ILE A 2 34.66 23.98 -17.93
N LEU A 3 33.42 24.36 -17.63
CA LEU A 3 32.59 25.18 -18.55
C LEU A 3 31.34 25.77 -17.87
N PHE A 4 31.36 27.09 -17.66
CA PHE A 4 30.17 27.92 -17.47
C PHE A 4 29.76 28.48 -18.84
N ILE A 5 28.47 28.44 -19.19
CA ILE A 5 27.92 29.15 -20.36
C ILE A 5 27.08 30.32 -19.85
N LEU A 6 27.59 31.53 -20.08
CA LEU A 6 26.85 32.78 -20.09
C LEU A 6 26.19 32.96 -21.44
N THR A 7 24.93 33.35 -21.48
CA THR A 7 24.34 34.02 -22.65
C THR A 7 23.55 35.23 -22.17
N GLU A 8 24.19 36.39 -22.26
CA GLU A 8 23.49 37.67 -22.37
C GLU A 8 23.11 37.89 -23.85
N ARG A 9 21.90 38.38 -24.11
CA ARG A 9 21.55 38.92 -25.42
C ARG A 9 20.85 40.27 -25.22
N THR A 10 21.39 41.27 -25.89
CA THR A 10 21.10 42.69 -25.76
C THR A 10 19.97 43.17 -26.69
N SER A 11 19.36 44.28 -26.25
CA SER A 11 18.96 45.50 -27.01
C SER A 11 17.73 45.55 -27.94
N SER A 12 16.78 46.44 -27.61
CA SER A 12 16.26 47.57 -28.43
C SER A 12 15.47 48.55 -27.51
N VAL A 13 15.88 49.82 -27.25
CA VAL A 13 15.54 51.10 -27.97
C VAL A 13 14.01 51.36 -27.99
N THR A 14 13.38 52.46 -27.53
CA THR A 14 13.69 53.83 -27.04
C THR A 14 12.45 54.36 -26.27
N ASP A 15 12.63 55.29 -25.31
CA ASP A 15 12.02 56.64 -25.35
C ASP A 15 12.33 57.48 -24.10
N PHE A 16 12.59 58.76 -24.35
CA PHE A 16 13.03 59.81 -23.42
C PHE A 16 11.87 60.40 -22.59
N HIS A 17 12.07 60.63 -21.29
CA HIS A 17 12.24 61.98 -20.71
C HIS A 17 12.37 61.95 -19.18
N ASN A 18 13.36 62.71 -18.70
CA ASN A 18 13.56 63.35 -17.38
C ASN A 18 12.61 62.99 -16.23
N PHE A 19 13.17 62.65 -15.06
CA PHE A 19 13.07 63.48 -13.85
C PHE A 19 13.92 62.89 -12.70
N SER A 20 14.84 63.72 -12.19
CA SER A 20 15.31 63.79 -10.79
C SER A 20 15.69 62.51 -10.03
N ASN A 21 17.00 62.38 -9.80
CA ASN A 21 17.64 61.57 -8.78
C ASN A 21 17.15 61.96 -7.36
N PRO A 22 16.83 60.97 -6.51
CA PRO A 22 17.34 61.02 -5.15
C PRO A 22 17.99 59.68 -4.75
N SER A 23 19.22 59.78 -4.25
CA SER A 23 19.99 58.72 -3.59
C SER A 23 19.12 57.82 -2.72
N ARG A 24 18.91 56.59 -3.17
CA ARG A 24 18.39 55.51 -2.32
C ARG A 24 19.57 54.66 -1.86
N HIS A 25 19.88 54.79 -0.57
CA HIS A 25 20.73 53.88 0.16
C HIS A 25 20.24 52.43 -0.05
N LEU A 26 20.95 51.67 -0.88
CA LEU A 26 20.73 50.24 -1.02
C LEU A 26 21.25 49.56 0.26
N LYS A 27 20.34 49.09 1.12
CA LYS A 27 20.69 48.14 2.18
C LYS A 27 21.18 46.84 1.52
N PRO A 28 22.27 46.22 2.00
CA PRO A 28 22.73 44.96 1.44
C PRO A 28 21.69 43.87 1.71
N ILE A 29 21.21 43.23 0.66
CA ILE A 29 20.38 42.02 0.73
C ILE A 29 21.30 40.90 1.19
N ARG A 30 21.13 40.47 2.44
CA ARG A 30 21.81 39.30 2.98
C ARG A 30 21.07 38.05 2.50
N LEU A 31 21.53 37.46 1.40
CA LEU A 31 21.08 36.13 0.96
C LEU A 31 21.50 35.13 2.04
N GLN A 32 20.55 34.67 2.86
CA GLN A 32 20.79 33.49 3.68
C GLN A 32 20.68 32.27 2.75
N PRO A 33 21.67 31.36 2.73
CA PRO A 33 21.50 30.10 2.06
C PRO A 33 20.44 29.30 2.80
N THR A 34 19.29 29.10 2.17
CA THR A 34 18.32 28.07 2.58
C THR A 34 19.00 26.73 2.37
N PHE A 35 19.62 26.20 3.43
CA PHE A 35 19.97 24.78 3.49
C PHE A 35 18.65 24.01 3.48
N ILE A 36 18.30 23.45 2.32
CA ILE A 36 17.28 22.40 2.28
C ILE A 36 17.94 21.17 2.89
N ILE A 37 17.66 20.95 4.17
CA ILE A 37 17.89 19.66 4.81
C ILE A 37 16.90 18.72 4.13
N GLN A 38 17.38 17.87 3.23
CA GLN A 38 16.65 16.65 2.88
C GLN A 38 16.67 15.79 4.14
N GLU A 39 15.63 15.92 4.95
CA GLU A 39 15.32 14.93 5.97
C GLU A 39 15.09 13.61 5.23
N ASN A 40 16.10 12.74 5.28
CA ASN A 40 15.91 11.31 5.05
C ASN A 40 14.97 10.81 6.15
N GLN A 41 13.67 10.96 5.93
CA GLN A 41 12.66 10.25 6.69
C GLN A 41 12.64 8.80 6.20
N GLN A 42 13.71 8.07 6.51
CA GLN A 42 13.61 6.63 6.61
C GLN A 42 12.80 6.35 7.88
N ALA A 43 11.48 6.54 7.77
CA ALA A 43 10.54 6.17 8.79
C ALA A 43 10.86 4.71 9.16
N ASN A 44 11.14 4.48 10.44
CA ASN A 44 11.34 3.16 11.00
C ASN A 44 10.06 2.36 10.76
N LYS A 45 9.97 1.70 9.59
CA LYS A 45 8.84 0.85 9.24
C LYS A 45 8.91 -0.35 10.15
N LYS A 46 7.98 -0.38 11.12
CA LYS A 46 7.79 -1.50 12.03
C LYS A 46 7.77 -2.80 11.21
N THR A 47 8.67 -3.71 11.54
CA THR A 47 8.63 -5.08 11.04
C THR A 47 7.59 -5.86 11.84
N MET A 48 6.75 -6.63 11.15
CA MET A 48 5.66 -7.41 11.72
C MET A 48 5.66 -8.82 11.14
N ARG A 49 5.37 -9.82 11.98
CA ARG A 49 5.08 -11.17 11.51
C ARG A 49 3.58 -11.29 11.28
N ILE A 50 3.21 -11.64 10.05
CA ILE A 50 1.83 -11.79 9.61
C ILE A 50 1.61 -13.24 9.22
N GLN A 51 0.59 -13.86 9.79
CA GLN A 51 0.18 -15.20 9.42
C GLN A 51 -0.98 -15.12 8.41
N VAL A 52 -0.87 -15.86 7.31
CA VAL A 52 -1.95 -16.02 6.33
C VAL A 52 -2.48 -17.44 6.44
N ASP A 53 -3.79 -17.56 6.65
CA ASP A 53 -4.54 -18.80 6.74
C ASP A 53 -5.21 -19.08 5.38
N PHE A 54 -4.77 -20.17 4.74
CA PHE A 54 -5.23 -20.68 3.45
C PHE A 54 -6.17 -21.88 3.61
N SER A 55 -6.70 -22.15 4.80
CA SER A 55 -7.55 -23.32 5.05
C SER A 55 -8.77 -23.37 4.10
N PHE A 56 -9.30 -22.19 3.73
CA PHE A 56 -10.42 -22.03 2.81
C PHE A 56 -10.00 -21.59 1.39
N PHE A 57 -8.70 -21.52 1.14
CA PHE A 57 -8.13 -21.19 -0.17
C PHE A 57 -7.66 -22.46 -0.89
N PRO A 58 -7.92 -22.61 -2.19
CA PRO A 58 -7.63 -23.85 -2.91
C PRO A 58 -6.13 -24.00 -3.14
N ASN A 59 -5.63 -25.24 -2.97
CA ASN A 59 -4.20 -25.53 -2.92
C ASN A 59 -3.44 -25.11 -4.19
N ASN A 60 -4.09 -25.23 -5.35
CA ASN A 60 -3.52 -24.85 -6.64
C ASN A 60 -3.34 -23.33 -6.80
N LEU A 61 -4.05 -22.51 -6.03
CA LEU A 61 -3.92 -21.05 -6.07
C LEU A 61 -2.95 -20.50 -5.03
N ILE A 62 -2.60 -21.25 -3.98
CA ILE A 62 -1.64 -20.81 -2.94
C ILE A 62 -0.32 -20.30 -3.55
N PRO A 63 0.29 -20.97 -4.55
CA PRO A 63 1.53 -20.49 -5.19
C PRO A 63 1.42 -19.10 -5.80
N ILE A 64 0.24 -18.67 -6.24
CA ILE A 64 0.02 -17.33 -6.80
C ILE A 64 0.36 -16.25 -5.78
N ILE A 65 0.14 -16.52 -4.49
CA ILE A 65 0.45 -15.61 -3.40
C ILE A 65 1.90 -15.80 -2.95
N THR A 66 2.30 -17.04 -2.66
CA THR A 66 3.59 -17.34 -2.01
C THR A 66 4.79 -17.17 -2.94
N ASP A 67 4.61 -17.38 -4.24
CA ASP A 67 5.64 -17.18 -5.26
C ASP A 67 5.52 -15.84 -5.99
N SER A 68 4.57 -14.97 -5.61
CA SER A 68 4.49 -13.62 -6.16
C SER A 68 5.78 -12.85 -5.91
N VAL A 69 6.23 -12.08 -6.90
CA VAL A 69 7.47 -11.31 -6.83
C VAL A 69 7.42 -10.32 -5.66
N GLU A 70 6.23 -9.81 -5.36
CA GLU A 70 6.00 -8.83 -4.31
C GLU A 70 6.08 -9.42 -2.89
N LEU A 71 5.61 -10.65 -2.67
CA LEU A 71 5.56 -11.26 -1.33
C LEU A 71 6.65 -12.30 -1.04
N LYS A 72 7.22 -12.92 -2.06
CA LYS A 72 8.20 -14.01 -1.88
C LYS A 72 9.38 -13.62 -1.00
N GLN A 73 9.82 -12.37 -1.09
CA GLN A 73 10.90 -11.83 -0.25
C GLN A 73 10.56 -11.72 1.25
N PHE A 74 9.28 -11.71 1.59
CA PHE A 74 8.79 -11.62 2.97
C PHE A 74 8.45 -12.98 3.56
N LEU A 75 8.37 -14.04 2.75
CA LEU A 75 7.99 -15.38 3.22
C LEU A 75 9.10 -15.98 4.09
N ILE A 76 8.76 -16.29 5.35
CA ILE A 76 9.66 -16.97 6.30
C ILE A 76 9.42 -18.47 6.29
N GLU A 77 8.15 -18.85 6.38
CA GLU A 77 7.71 -20.23 6.58
C GLU A 77 6.38 -20.45 5.89
N GLY A 78 6.19 -21.64 5.32
CA GLY A 78 4.95 -22.02 4.65
C GLY A 78 4.65 -23.49 4.90
N ASN A 79 3.48 -23.76 5.47
CA ASN A 79 2.94 -25.10 5.64
C ASN A 79 1.83 -25.32 4.59
N PHE A 80 2.24 -25.82 3.43
CA PHE A 80 1.36 -26.08 2.28
C PHE A 80 1.29 -27.59 2.05
N ILE A 81 0.47 -28.28 2.85
CA ILE A 81 0.33 -29.73 2.72
C ILE A 81 -0.37 -30.02 1.39
N THR A 82 0.30 -30.79 0.53
CA THR A 82 -0.10 -31.13 -0.84
C THR A 82 -0.71 -32.53 -0.95
N ASP A 83 -0.74 -33.30 0.15
CA ASP A 83 -1.22 -34.68 0.11
C ASP A 83 -2.72 -34.78 0.40
N ASP A 84 -3.44 -35.37 -0.57
CA ASP A 84 -4.82 -35.88 -0.46
C ASP A 84 -4.96 -37.03 0.56
N SER A 85 -3.90 -37.37 1.32
CA SER A 85 -3.97 -38.42 2.32
C SER A 85 -4.58 -37.88 3.62
N VAL A 86 -5.82 -38.32 3.85
CA VAL A 86 -6.58 -38.21 5.11
C VAL A 86 -5.67 -38.51 6.31
N SER A 87 -5.23 -37.46 6.98
CA SER A 87 -4.59 -37.53 8.29
C SER A 87 -5.33 -36.56 9.20
N ASP A 88 -6.11 -37.12 10.13
CA ASP A 88 -6.98 -36.49 11.14
C ASP A 88 -6.25 -35.62 12.19
N THR A 89 -5.25 -34.86 11.77
CA THR A 89 -4.59 -33.86 12.63
C THR A 89 -4.80 -32.51 12.00
N ASN A 90 -5.44 -31.59 12.72
CA ASN A 90 -5.68 -30.17 12.45
C ASN A 90 -4.58 -29.47 11.61
N ASN A 91 -4.54 -29.78 10.32
CA ASN A 91 -3.49 -29.39 9.41
C ASN A 91 -3.89 -28.07 8.78
N SER A 92 -3.63 -26.99 9.51
CA SER A 92 -3.89 -25.63 9.03
C SER A 92 -2.90 -25.30 7.91
N LYS A 93 -3.43 -24.94 6.74
CA LYS A 93 -2.65 -24.46 5.61
C LYS A 93 -2.29 -23.01 5.88
N THR A 94 -1.06 -22.71 6.27
CA THR A 94 -0.67 -21.37 6.70
C THR A 94 0.68 -20.95 6.13
N ALA A 95 0.91 -19.64 6.01
CA ALA A 95 2.22 -19.08 5.77
C ALA A 95 2.51 -17.90 6.70
N ILE A 96 3.77 -17.72 7.05
CA ILE A 96 4.25 -16.64 7.91
C ILE A 96 5.13 -15.72 7.07
N PHE A 97 4.78 -14.44 7.07
CA PHE A 97 5.50 -13.38 6.37
C PHE A 97 6.10 -12.39 7.36
N GLU A 98 7.35 -11.98 7.15
CA GLU A 98 7.98 -10.84 7.82
C GLU A 98 7.83 -9.59 6.95
N PHE A 99 6.90 -8.72 7.32
CA PHE A 99 6.52 -7.57 6.52
C PHE A 99 6.92 -6.25 7.18
N HIS A 100 7.50 -5.34 6.39
CA HIS A 100 7.85 -4.00 6.83
C HIS A 100 6.71 -3.02 6.51
N GLY A 101 5.79 -2.84 7.46
CA GLY A 101 4.62 -1.97 7.27
C GLY A 101 3.49 -2.28 8.25
N SER A 102 2.30 -1.81 7.92
CA SER A 102 1.09 -2.13 8.69
C SER A 102 0.39 -3.38 8.14
N LEU A 103 -0.46 -4.00 8.96
CA LEU A 103 -1.32 -5.12 8.54
C LEU A 103 -2.23 -4.72 7.37
N LYS A 104 -2.72 -3.47 7.37
CA LYS A 104 -3.56 -2.92 6.30
C LYS A 104 -2.80 -2.79 4.97
N ASP A 105 -1.52 -2.42 5.02
CA ASP A 105 -0.67 -2.37 3.81
C ASP A 105 -0.48 -3.77 3.23
N PHE A 106 -0.31 -4.78 4.09
CA PHE A 106 -0.19 -6.17 3.69
C PHE A 106 -1.50 -6.72 3.08
N GLU A 107 -2.66 -6.41 3.67
CA GLU A 107 -3.95 -6.73 3.07
C GLU A 107 -4.13 -6.13 1.68
N SER A 108 -3.78 -4.85 1.53
CA SER A 108 -3.84 -4.15 0.24
C SER A 108 -2.95 -4.84 -0.80
N LEU A 109 -1.76 -5.28 -0.39
CA LEU A 109 -0.85 -6.02 -1.25
C LEU A 109 -1.43 -7.37 -1.68
N LEU A 110 -1.97 -8.16 -0.75
CA LEU A 110 -2.63 -9.42 -1.08
C LEU A 110 -3.82 -9.22 -2.02
N ARG A 111 -4.67 -8.20 -1.76
CA ARG A 111 -5.79 -7.85 -2.65
C ARG A 111 -5.31 -7.51 -4.06
N SER A 112 -4.21 -6.76 -4.17
CA SER A 112 -3.61 -6.44 -5.46
C SER A 112 -3.14 -7.69 -6.20
N ILE A 113 -2.54 -8.66 -5.50
CA ILE A 113 -2.10 -9.92 -6.10
C ILE A 113 -3.29 -10.74 -6.59
N LEU A 114 -4.35 -10.87 -5.80
CA LEU A 114 -5.57 -11.57 -6.21
C LEU A 114 -6.19 -10.91 -7.46
N ALA A 115 -6.35 -9.59 -7.44
CA ALA A 115 -6.91 -8.84 -8.57
C ALA A 115 -6.05 -8.95 -9.84
N LYS A 116 -4.72 -8.86 -9.73
CA LYS A 116 -3.79 -9.04 -10.87
C LYS A 116 -3.90 -10.42 -11.53
N ASN A 117 -4.33 -11.43 -10.77
CA ASN A 117 -4.51 -12.79 -11.24
C ASN A 117 -5.97 -13.13 -11.54
N SER A 118 -6.87 -12.13 -11.59
CA SER A 118 -8.30 -12.30 -11.85
C SER A 118 -9.01 -13.25 -10.87
N ILE A 119 -8.59 -13.23 -9.61
CA ILE A 119 -9.20 -14.00 -8.50
C ILE A 119 -10.10 -13.04 -7.71
N GLU A 120 -11.36 -12.91 -8.11
CA GLU A 120 -12.30 -11.91 -7.59
C GLU A 120 -13.28 -12.51 -6.56
N GLU A 121 -13.45 -13.83 -6.56
CA GLU A 121 -14.40 -14.56 -5.72
C GLU A 121 -13.90 -14.77 -4.28
N TYR A 122 -12.74 -14.23 -3.93
CA TYR A 122 -12.12 -14.34 -2.62
C TYR A 122 -11.97 -12.96 -1.94
N THR A 123 -12.21 -12.94 -0.65
CA THR A 123 -12.08 -11.78 0.22
C THR A 123 -11.03 -12.03 1.29
N ILE A 124 -10.32 -10.97 1.64
CA ILE A 124 -9.30 -10.96 2.67
C ILE A 124 -9.91 -10.36 3.93
N THR A 125 -9.81 -11.09 5.04
CA THR A 125 -10.31 -10.66 6.35
C THR A 125 -9.27 -10.89 7.43
N GLN A 126 -9.31 -10.08 8.48
CA GLN A 126 -8.51 -10.31 9.68
C GLN A 126 -9.21 -11.33 10.57
N ASP A 127 -8.42 -12.18 11.21
CA ASP A 127 -8.88 -13.01 12.32
C ASP A 127 -9.04 -12.12 13.57
N MET A 128 -10.21 -12.18 14.21
CA MET A 128 -10.52 -11.36 15.38
C MET A 128 -9.94 -11.93 16.68
N GLU A 129 -9.62 -13.22 16.70
CA GLU A 129 -9.06 -13.92 17.87
C GLU A 129 -7.54 -14.01 17.81
N ARG A 130 -6.98 -14.10 16.61
CA ARG A 130 -5.53 -14.25 16.38
C ARG A 130 -4.93 -12.95 15.84
N GLU A 131 -4.06 -12.31 16.62
CA GLU A 131 -3.36 -11.10 16.20
C GLU A 131 -2.53 -11.32 14.93
N ASN A 132 -2.47 -10.29 14.08
CA ASN A 132 -1.72 -10.27 12.81
C ASN A 132 -1.99 -11.50 11.92
N THR A 133 -3.19 -12.07 12.03
CA THR A 133 -3.61 -13.23 11.24
C THR A 133 -4.66 -12.79 10.24
N ILE A 134 -4.47 -13.19 8.99
CA ILE A 134 -5.35 -12.92 7.88
C ILE A 134 -5.88 -14.24 7.35
N ALA A 135 -7.17 -14.31 7.06
CA ALA A 135 -7.79 -15.41 6.36
C ALA A 135 -8.20 -14.98 4.95
N ILE A 136 -8.06 -15.90 3.99
CA ILE A 136 -8.58 -15.73 2.63
C ILE A 136 -9.78 -16.66 2.48
N LEU A 137 -10.95 -16.05 2.29
CA LEU A 137 -12.24 -16.74 2.30
C LEU A 137 -12.97 -16.49 1.00
N ARG A 138 -13.80 -17.44 0.55
CA ARG A 138 -14.67 -17.21 -0.61
C ARG A 138 -15.79 -16.24 -0.22
N SER A 139 -16.02 -15.20 -1.03
CA SER A 139 -17.02 -14.16 -0.72
C SER A 139 -18.43 -14.77 -0.54
N GLY A 140 -18.80 -15.73 -1.40
CA GLY A 140 -20.10 -16.40 -1.31
C GLY A 140 -20.30 -17.26 -0.04
N ASP A 141 -19.24 -17.67 0.66
CA ASP A 141 -19.36 -18.42 1.91
C ASP A 141 -19.68 -17.48 3.08
N LEU A 142 -19.15 -16.26 3.05
CA LEU A 142 -19.45 -15.21 4.03
C LEU A 142 -20.90 -14.72 3.89
N GLU A 143 -21.37 -14.52 2.66
CA GLU A 143 -22.73 -14.09 2.38
C GLU A 143 -23.78 -15.10 2.87
N GLN A 144 -23.49 -16.40 2.75
CA GLN A 144 -24.35 -17.47 3.32
C GLN A 144 -24.46 -17.37 4.85
N LEU A 145 -23.42 -16.88 5.51
CA LEU A 145 -23.41 -16.62 6.95
C LEU A 145 -24.01 -15.24 7.31
N LYS A 146 -24.56 -14.50 6.34
CA LYS A 146 -25.03 -13.11 6.47
C LYS A 146 -23.93 -12.14 6.92
N ILE A 147 -22.68 -12.44 6.54
CA ILE A 147 -21.51 -11.60 6.78
C ILE A 147 -21.17 -10.92 5.46
N PHE A 148 -21.29 -9.59 5.41
CA PHE A 148 -21.01 -8.81 4.21
C PHE A 148 -19.73 -8.00 4.43
N VAL A 149 -18.74 -8.16 3.55
CA VAL A 149 -17.44 -7.51 3.70
C VAL A 149 -17.24 -6.45 2.62
N CYS A 150 -16.71 -5.28 2.99
CA CYS A 150 -16.37 -4.21 2.06
C CYS A 150 -15.16 -4.58 1.18
N ASP A 151 -15.38 -4.50 -0.13
CA ASP A 151 -14.37 -4.81 -1.14
C ASP A 151 -13.18 -3.83 -1.13
N PHE A 152 -13.27 -2.67 -0.45
CA PHE A 152 -12.18 -1.68 -0.37
C PHE A 152 -11.35 -1.73 0.91
N CYS A 153 -11.98 -1.98 2.07
CA CYS A 153 -11.32 -1.80 3.36
C CYS A 153 -11.49 -2.97 4.36
N SER A 154 -12.09 -4.08 3.92
CA SER A 154 -12.32 -5.28 4.76
C SER A 154 -13.29 -5.05 5.94
N ALA A 155 -14.01 -3.92 6.01
CA ALA A 155 -15.02 -3.69 7.04
C ALA A 155 -16.17 -4.70 6.90
N VAL A 156 -16.68 -5.19 8.04
CA VAL A 156 -17.71 -6.24 8.12
C VAL A 156 -19.07 -5.64 8.50
N PHE A 157 -20.13 -6.08 7.84
CA PHE A 157 -21.50 -5.59 7.97
C PHE A 157 -22.50 -6.74 8.13
N HIS A 158 -23.66 -6.43 8.72
CA HIS A 158 -24.73 -7.41 8.97
C HIS A 158 -25.75 -7.49 7.82
N SER A 159 -25.67 -6.60 6.83
CA SER A 159 -26.52 -6.61 5.64
C SER A 159 -25.78 -6.11 4.40
N GLU A 160 -26.26 -6.52 3.23
CA GLU A 160 -25.78 -6.05 1.94
C GLU A 160 -25.99 -4.54 1.77
N ASP A 161 -27.11 -4.00 2.27
CA ASP A 161 -27.43 -2.57 2.22
C ASP A 161 -26.40 -1.74 3.00
N GLU A 162 -26.03 -2.16 4.21
CA GLU A 162 -24.99 -1.50 5.01
C GLU A 162 -23.63 -1.55 4.30
N LYS A 163 -23.25 -2.72 3.76
CA LYS A 163 -22.03 -2.86 2.94
C LYS A 163 -22.08 -1.87 1.78
N TYR A 164 -23.18 -1.83 1.03
CA TYR A 164 -23.32 -0.98 -0.16
C TYR A 164 -23.24 0.51 0.18
N ILE A 165 -23.90 0.96 1.26
CA ILE A 165 -23.81 2.35 1.73
C ILE A 165 -22.35 2.70 2.08
N HIS A 166 -21.65 1.82 2.78
CA HIS A 166 -20.25 2.03 3.12
C HIS A 166 -19.34 2.06 1.89
N GLN A 167 -19.54 1.14 0.93
CA GLN A 167 -18.79 1.09 -0.32
C GLN A 167 -18.97 2.36 -1.15
N ARG A 168 -20.19 2.92 -1.17
CA ARG A 168 -20.44 4.21 -1.84
C ARG A 168 -19.61 5.34 -1.25
N ALA A 169 -19.35 5.33 0.06
CA ALA A 169 -18.51 6.34 0.68
C ALA A 169 -17.07 6.34 0.12
N HIS A 170 -16.51 5.18 -0.24
CA HIS A 170 -15.17 5.09 -0.83
C HIS A 170 -15.03 5.79 -2.19
N TYR A 171 -16.13 6.06 -2.91
CA TYR A 171 -16.06 6.83 -4.17
C TYR A 171 -15.98 8.35 -3.94
N PHE A 172 -16.26 8.81 -2.73
CA PHE A 172 -16.29 10.24 -2.38
C PHE A 172 -15.07 10.70 -1.57
N TYR A 173 -14.16 9.80 -1.20
CA TYR A 173 -12.96 10.05 -0.41
C TYR A 173 -11.72 9.42 -1.06
#